data_AF-A0A1B8G7M9-F1
#
_entry.id   AF-A0A1B8G7M9-F1
#
_cell.length_a   1.000
_cell.length_b   1.000
_cell.length_c   1.000
_cell.angle_alpha   90.00
_cell.angle_beta   90.00
_cell.angle_gamma   90.00
#
_symmetry.space_group_name_H-M   'P 1'
#
loop_
_entity.id
_entity.type
_entity.pdbx_description
1 polymer ?
#
loop_
_entity_poly.entity_id
_entity_poly.type
_entity_poly.pdbx_seq_one_letter_code
_entity_poly.pdbx_strand_id
1 'polypeptide(L)'
;MALAKYSAIYKQEGILFLVLLLYLSLFFAWLQTNVHFVNEGHLKRLQVVGAKTISYAPHFKGPVSAEEAAKRVLDIVERSTLEDEKAATAISQTGTDKLM
;
A
#
# COMPACT_ATOMS: atom_id res chain seq x y z
N MET A 1 -7.25 14.74 0.34
CA MET A 1 -7.29 16.19 0.03
C MET A 1 -5.92 16.86 0.08
N ALA A 2 -5.07 16.62 1.10
CA ALA A 2 -3.72 17.21 1.16
C ALA A 2 -2.83 16.85 -0.05
N LEU A 3 -2.82 15.58 -0.47
CA LEU A 3 -1.97 15.09 -1.55
C LEU A 3 -2.23 15.81 -2.88
N ALA A 4 -3.49 15.92 -3.31
CA ALA A 4 -3.87 16.63 -4.53
C ALA A 4 -3.50 18.12 -4.48
N LYS A 5 -3.67 18.77 -3.32
CA LYS A 5 -3.30 20.18 -3.13
C LYS A 5 -1.79 20.39 -3.33
N TYR A 6 -0.95 19.59 -2.69
CA TYR A 6 0.50 19.71 -2.82
C TYR A 6 0.98 19.31 -4.21
N SER A 7 0.39 18.25 -4.79
CA SER A 7 0.68 17.87 -6.17
C SER A 7 0.39 18.99 -7.17
N ALA A 8 -0.68 19.77 -6.96
CA ALA A 8 -1.01 20.89 -7.82
C ALA A 8 -0.05 22.08 -7.64
N ILE A 9 0.31 22.41 -6.38
CA ILE A 9 1.20 23.53 -6.07
C ILE A 9 2.60 23.30 -6.64
N TYR A 10 3.17 22.12 -6.42
CA TYR A 10 4.56 21.81 -6.78
C TYR A 10 4.72 21.19 -8.17
N LYS A 11 3.64 21.12 -8.97
CA LYS A 11 3.70 20.57 -10.34
C LYS A 11 4.70 21.32 -11.21
N GLN A 12 4.76 22.65 -11.07
CA GLN A 12 5.69 23.50 -11.84
C GLN A 12 7.16 23.28 -11.45
N GLU A 13 7.42 22.78 -10.25
CA GLU A 13 8.76 22.45 -9.76
C GLU A 13 9.19 21.03 -10.16
N GLY A 14 8.33 20.29 -10.88
CA GLY A 14 8.62 18.94 -11.31
C GLY A 14 8.61 17.90 -10.18
N ILE A 15 7.89 18.17 -9.08
CA ILE A 15 7.82 17.27 -7.93
C ILE A 15 6.60 16.35 -8.05
N LEU A 16 6.85 15.05 -8.01
CA LEU A 16 5.80 14.02 -8.03
C LEU A 16 5.42 13.58 -6.61
N PHE A 17 4.11 13.57 -6.32
CA PHE A 17 3.56 13.13 -5.04
C PHE A 17 2.84 11.78 -5.20
N LEU A 18 3.34 10.75 -4.50
CA LEU A 18 2.80 9.39 -4.52
C LEU A 18 2.43 8.93 -3.10
N VAL A 19 1.34 8.16 -2.98
CA VAL A 19 1.01 7.44 -1.75
C VAL A 19 0.97 5.95 -2.04
N LEU A 20 1.79 5.19 -1.33
CA LEU A 20 1.91 3.74 -1.49
C LEU A 20 1.38 3.07 -0.22
N LEU A 21 0.34 2.24 -0.37
CA LEU A 21 -0.32 1.57 0.75
C LEU A 21 0.23 0.15 0.92
N LEU A 22 1.06 -0.04 1.95
CA LEU A 22 1.72 -1.32 2.31
C LEU A 22 1.11 -1.98 3.57
N TYR A 23 -0.16 -1.68 3.85
CA TYR A 23 -0.77 -1.92 5.17
C TYR A 23 -0.60 -3.37 5.67
N LEU A 24 -0.84 -4.38 4.82
CA LEU A 24 -0.79 -5.77 5.27
C LEU A 24 0.64 -6.25 5.53
N SER A 25 1.61 -5.84 4.72
CA SER A 25 3.01 -6.25 4.87
C SER A 25 3.63 -5.68 6.16
N LEU A 26 3.36 -4.41 6.46
CA LEU A 26 3.82 -3.77 7.70
C LEU A 26 3.14 -4.35 8.94
N PHE A 27 1.85 -4.62 8.86
CA PHE A 27 1.12 -5.25 9.95
C PHE A 27 1.64 -6.66 10.27
N PHE A 28 1.98 -7.45 9.26
CA PHE A 28 2.56 -8.78 9.46
C PHE A 28 3.98 -8.73 10.02
N ALA A 29 4.83 -7.80 9.54
CA ALA A 29 6.15 -7.59 10.13
C ALA A 29 6.07 -7.17 11.61
N TRP A 30 5.08 -6.34 11.96
CA TRP A 30 4.80 -5.98 13.34
C TRP A 30 4.31 -7.19 14.17
N LEU A 31 3.39 -7.99 13.63
CA LEU A 31 2.90 -9.22 14.28
C LEU A 31 4.01 -10.21 14.61
N GLN A 32 4.95 -10.40 13.69
CA GLN A 32 6.09 -11.32 13.89
C GLN A 32 6.94 -10.93 15.10
N THR A 33 7.07 -9.63 15.37
CA THR A 33 7.85 -9.11 16.51
C THR A 33 7.02 -8.89 17.78
N ASN A 34 5.69 -8.91 17.67
CA ASN A 34 4.75 -8.56 18.75
C ASN A 34 3.73 -9.67 19.03
N VAL A 35 4.08 -10.93 18.76
CA VAL A 35 3.15 -12.08 18.88
C VAL A 35 2.49 -12.19 20.25
N HIS A 36 3.19 -11.76 21.32
CA HIS A 36 2.69 -11.77 22.69
C HIS A 36 1.53 -10.77 22.94
N PHE A 37 1.33 -9.79 22.07
CA PHE A 37 0.20 -8.84 22.13
C PHE A 37 -1.05 -9.36 21.39
N VAL A 38 -0.98 -10.53 20.78
CA VAL A 38 -2.05 -11.11 19.96
C VAL A 38 -2.88 -12.06 20.83
N ASN A 39 -4.15 -11.73 21.03
CA ASN A 39 -5.13 -12.61 21.66
C ASN A 39 -6.10 -13.19 20.60
N GLU A 40 -6.97 -14.11 21.02
CA GLU A 40 -7.96 -14.72 20.12
C GLU A 40 -8.88 -13.71 19.44
N GLY A 41 -9.22 -12.61 20.12
CA GLY A 41 -10.00 -11.51 19.55
C GLY A 41 -9.27 -10.80 18.41
N HIS A 42 -7.95 -10.63 18.52
CA HIS A 42 -7.11 -10.10 17.45
C HIS A 42 -7.05 -11.04 16.25
N LEU A 43 -6.94 -12.35 16.48
CA LEU A 43 -6.93 -13.35 15.41
C LEU A 43 -8.26 -13.38 14.64
N LYS A 44 -9.41 -13.33 15.33
CA LYS A 44 -10.73 -13.27 14.67
C LYS A 44 -10.89 -12.01 13.83
N ARG A 45 -10.47 -10.84 14.33
CA ARG A 45 -10.48 -9.59 13.54
C ARG A 45 -9.58 -9.69 12.31
N LEU A 46 -8.41 -10.30 12.46
CA LEU A 46 -7.48 -10.49 11.35
C LEU A 46 -8.04 -11.41 10.26
N GLN A 47 -8.75 -12.49 10.64
CA GLN A 47 -9.45 -13.35 9.69
C GLN A 47 -10.51 -12.59 8.89
N VAL A 48 -11.28 -11.70 9.54
CA VAL A 48 -12.29 -10.87 8.86
C VAL A 48 -11.63 -9.90 7.87
N VAL A 49 -10.54 -9.23 8.27
CA VAL A 49 -9.80 -8.34 7.37
C VAL A 49 -9.19 -9.12 6.20
N GLY A 50 -8.63 -10.30 6.47
CA GLY A 50 -8.10 -11.20 5.44
C GLY A 50 -9.16 -11.62 4.43
N ALA A 51 -10.34 -12.06 4.88
CA ALA A 51 -11.46 -12.44 4.00
C ALA A 51 -11.92 -11.28 3.10
N LYS A 52 -12.05 -10.06 3.66
CA LYS A 52 -12.37 -8.86 2.87
C LYS A 52 -11.27 -8.49 1.88
N THR A 53 -10.01 -8.73 2.25
CA THR A 53 -8.86 -8.45 1.37
C THR A 53 -8.86 -9.43 0.20
N ILE A 54 -9.14 -10.71 0.43
CA ILE A 54 -9.27 -11.73 -0.63
C ILE A 54 -10.45 -11.40 -1.56
N SER A 55 -11.59 -10.93 -1.03
CA SER A 55 -12.72 -10.53 -1.88
C SER A 55 -12.40 -9.29 -2.74
N TYR A 56 -11.67 -8.32 -2.18
CA TYR A 56 -11.25 -7.11 -2.90
C TYR A 56 -10.17 -7.41 -3.95
N ALA A 57 -9.21 -8.27 -3.60
CA ALA A 57 -8.10 -8.64 -4.45
C ALA A 57 -7.87 -10.17 -4.43
N PRO A 58 -8.56 -10.93 -5.30
CA PRO A 58 -8.48 -12.40 -5.33
C PRO A 58 -7.09 -12.95 -5.69
N HIS A 59 -6.27 -12.16 -6.38
CA HIS A 59 -4.89 -12.49 -6.74
C HIS A 59 -3.90 -12.23 -5.60
N PHE A 60 -4.36 -11.61 -4.50
CA PHE A 60 -3.53 -11.37 -3.34
C PHE A 60 -3.22 -12.70 -2.64
N LYS A 61 -1.95 -13.12 -2.71
CA LYS A 61 -1.47 -14.38 -2.12
C LYS A 61 -1.03 -14.28 -0.66
N GLY A 62 -1.21 -13.11 -0.05
CA GLY A 62 -0.73 -12.82 1.30
C GLY A 62 0.30 -11.69 1.33
N PRO A 63 0.66 -11.25 2.55
CA PRO A 63 1.67 -10.22 2.77
C PRO A 63 3.01 -10.70 2.23
N VAL A 64 3.81 -9.77 1.71
CA VAL A 64 5.20 -10.05 1.31
C VAL A 64 6.16 -9.60 2.41
N SER A 65 7.42 -10.04 2.33
CA SER A 65 8.45 -9.57 3.26
C SER A 65 8.66 -8.06 3.15
N ALA A 66 9.22 -7.44 4.19
CA ALA A 66 9.54 -6.02 4.18
C ALA A 66 10.51 -5.66 3.02
N GLU A 67 11.46 -6.55 2.72
CA GLU A 67 12.39 -6.38 1.61
C GLU A 67 11.67 -6.36 0.25
N GLU A 68 10.77 -7.32 0.01
CA GLU A 68 10.00 -7.39 -1.23
C GLU A 68 9.01 -6.23 -1.35
N ALA A 69 8.45 -5.76 -0.23
CA ALA A 69 7.64 -4.53 -0.21
C ALA A 69 8.47 -3.30 -0.60
N ALA A 70 9.70 -3.17 -0.08
CA ALA A 70 10.61 -2.08 -0.41
C ALA A 70 11.02 -2.10 -1.89
N LYS A 71 11.34 -3.27 -2.45
CA LYS A 71 11.65 -3.42 -3.89
C LYS A 71 10.49 -2.96 -4.77
N ARG A 72 9.25 -3.31 -4.42
CA ARG A 72 8.06 -2.84 -5.14
C ARG A 72 7.85 -1.34 -5.05
N VAL A 73 8.14 -0.73 -3.90
CA VAL A 73 8.09 0.72 -3.75
C VAL A 73 9.10 1.39 -4.68
N LEU A 74 10.34 0.89 -4.71
CA LEU A 74 11.38 1.41 -5.58
C LEU A 74 11.01 1.28 -7.06
N ASP A 75 10.52 0.12 -7.49
CA ASP A 75 10.05 -0.11 -8.86
C ASP A 75 8.92 0.86 -9.26
N ILE A 76 7.96 1.12 -8.36
CA ILE A 76 6.91 2.11 -8.60
C ILE A 76 7.50 3.52 -8.72
N VAL A 77 8.42 3.91 -7.84
CA VAL A 77 9.04 5.24 -7.87
C VAL A 77 9.84 5.42 -9.16
N GLU A 78 10.64 4.42 -9.56
CA GLU A 78 11.49 4.47 -10.76
C GLU A 78 10.68 4.54 -12.06
N ARG A 79 9.54 3.86 -12.14
CA ARG A 79 8.68 3.88 -13.33
C ARG A 79 7.73 5.06 -13.40
N SER A 80 7.54 5.79 -12.30
CA SER A 80 6.55 6.87 -12.24
C SER A 80 7.07 8.14 -12.88
N THR A 81 6.24 8.79 -13.68
CA THR A 81 6.57 10.05 -14.35
C THR A 81 5.60 11.17 -13.96
N LEU A 82 5.96 12.42 -14.24
CA LEU A 82 5.08 13.58 -14.04
C LEU A 82 3.89 13.61 -15.01
N GLU A 83 4.02 12.92 -16.14
CA GLU A 83 3.01 12.82 -17.20
C GLU A 83 1.98 11.72 -16.90
N ASP A 84 2.32 10.79 -16.02
CA ASP A 84 1.38 9.77 -15.57
C ASP A 84 0.19 10.43 -14.84
N GLU A 85 -1.02 10.08 -15.25
CA GLU A 85 -2.28 10.45 -14.57
C GLU A 85 -2.39 9.85 -13.14
N LYS A 86 -1.30 9.27 -12.62
CA LYS A 86 -1.18 8.68 -11.29
C LYS A 86 -0.65 9.66 -10.26
N ALA A 87 -0.28 10.89 -10.65
CA ALA A 87 0.05 11.95 -9.71
C ALA A 87 -1.11 12.15 -8.72
N ALA A 88 -0.80 12.18 -7.41
CA ALA A 88 -1.78 12.26 -6.33
C ALA A 88 -2.75 11.05 -6.20
N THR A 89 -2.39 9.88 -6.72
CA THR A 89 -3.14 8.63 -6.52
C THR A 89 -2.55 7.78 -5.39
N ALA A 90 -3.41 7.03 -4.70
CA ALA A 90 -3.00 5.98 -3.78
C ALA A 90 -2.85 4.64 -4.53
N ILE A 91 -1.66 4.06 -4.52
CA ILE A 91 -1.37 2.77 -5.15
C ILE A 91 -1.38 1.69 -4.07
N SER A 92 -2.25 0.70 -4.24
CA SER A 92 -2.31 -0.47 -3.36
C SER A 92 -1.31 -1.54 -3.77
N GLN A 93 -0.61 -2.10 -2.78
CA GLN A 93 0.26 -3.26 -2.99
C GLN A 93 -0.52 -4.56 -3.26
N THR A 94 -1.80 -4.61 -2.90
CA THR A 94 -2.60 -5.84 -2.91
C THR A 94 -3.49 -6.01 -4.15
N GLY A 95 -3.59 -5.03 -5.05
CA GLY A 95 -4.37 -5.08 -6.31
C GLY A 95 -5.20 -3.81 -6.52
N THR A 96 -5.66 -3.38 -7.70
CA THR A 96 -5.44 -3.69 -9.14
C THR A 96 -5.02 -2.38 -9.84
N ASP A 97 -4.54 -2.41 -11.10
CA ASP A 97 -4.28 -1.19 -11.92
C ASP A 97 -5.51 -0.26 -12.10
N LYS A 98 -6.70 -0.70 -11.68
CA LYS A 98 -7.89 0.14 -11.63
C LYS A 98 -7.80 1.13 -10.47
N LEU A 99 -7.32 2.31 -10.82
CA LEU A 99 -7.48 3.56 -10.09
C LEU A 99 -8.95 3.75 -9.65
N MET A 100 -9.15 4.21 -8.41
CA MET A 100 -10.37 4.92 -8.03
C MET A 100 -10.39 6.28 -8.72
#